data_AF-A0A174TH71-F1
#
_entry.id   AF-A0A174TH71-F1
#
_cell.length_a   1.000
_cell.length_b   1.000
_cell.length_c   1.000
_cell.angle_alpha   90.00
_cell.angle_beta   90.00
_cell.angle_gamma   90.00
#
_symmetry.space_group_name_H-M   'P 1'
#
loop_
_entity.id
_entity.type
_entity.pdbx_description
1 polymer ?
#
loop_
_entity_poly.entity_id
_entity_poly.type
_entity_poly.pdbx_seq_one_letter_code
_entity_poly.pdbx_strand_id
1 'polypeptide(L)'
;MLDEMSEYGINTLESRALLFSKERIEAELGENIIDQFYSDDKNKIADATNAAEHIILKWPELDTAKELLIEQIRLIRYGKQPGLQMFYISIHNLAYMGVLDLSDEILMPLDKALLECAEHTAYEKIKECTEKEIKSTINLRSACARTAFQIDKCISEKPDAPVLKGIEKWKEICIGRLSNNEFVEVKRQWLL
;
A
#
# COMPACT_ATOMS: atom_id res chain seq x y z
N MET A 1 -1.49 29.75 9.08
CA MET A 1 -1.08 28.59 9.90
C MET A 1 -0.60 27.43 9.03
N LEU A 2 -1.44 26.72 8.26
CA LEU A 2 -0.93 25.60 7.44
C LEU A 2 0.04 26.06 6.32
N ASP A 3 -0.26 27.19 5.67
CA ASP A 3 0.65 27.76 4.66
C ASP A 3 1.98 28.21 5.28
N GLU A 4 1.91 28.90 6.41
CA GLU A 4 3.07 29.29 7.22
C GLU A 4 3.92 28.09 7.67
N MET A 5 3.29 27.00 8.13
CA MET A 5 4.00 25.76 8.47
C MET A 5 4.72 25.16 7.25
N SER A 6 4.08 25.18 6.08
CA SER A 6 4.70 24.74 4.82
C SER A 6 5.89 25.61 4.41
N GLU A 7 5.86 26.93 4.66
CA GLU A 7 7.00 27.82 4.44
C GLU A 7 8.21 27.45 5.33
N TYR A 8 7.95 26.93 6.53
CA TYR A 8 8.98 26.38 7.41
C TYR A 8 9.41 24.94 7.07
N GLY A 9 8.96 24.40 5.93
CA GLY A 9 9.30 23.05 5.47
C GLY A 9 8.61 21.92 6.25
N ILE A 10 7.53 22.23 6.98
CA ILE A 10 6.71 21.23 7.66
C ILE A 10 5.73 20.63 6.65
N ASN A 11 5.67 19.30 6.60
CA ASN A 11 4.72 18.56 5.78
C ASN A 11 3.29 18.77 6.31
N THR A 12 2.36 19.16 5.45
CA THR A 12 0.98 19.53 5.86
C THR A 12 -0.11 18.90 5.01
N LEU A 13 0.20 18.00 4.06
CA LEU A 13 -0.80 17.41 3.17
C LEU A 13 -1.83 16.61 3.96
N GLU A 14 -1.42 15.82 4.96
CA GLU A 14 -2.36 15.08 5.80
C GLU A 14 -3.31 16.03 6.55
N SER A 15 -2.76 17.10 7.13
CA SER A 15 -3.55 18.10 7.83
C SER A 15 -4.52 18.84 6.89
N ARG A 16 -4.10 19.15 5.66
CA ARG A 16 -4.95 19.77 4.64
C ARG A 16 -6.06 18.82 4.21
N ALA A 17 -5.76 17.55 3.97
CA ALA A 17 -6.76 16.53 3.62
C ALA A 17 -7.85 16.38 4.70
N LEU A 18 -7.49 16.52 5.97
CA LEU A 18 -8.44 16.46 7.08
C LEU A 18 -9.32 17.72 7.21
N LEU A 19 -8.76 18.89 6.93
CA LEU A 19 -9.39 20.19 7.22
C LEU A 19 -10.08 20.84 6.00
N PHE A 20 -9.66 20.52 4.78
CA PHE A 20 -10.20 21.15 3.57
C PHE A 20 -11.59 20.60 3.21
N SER A 21 -12.38 21.43 2.54
CA SER A 21 -13.64 20.99 1.94
C SER A 21 -13.37 20.12 0.72
N LYS A 22 -14.38 19.36 0.30
CA LYS A 22 -14.33 18.49 -0.88
C LYS A 22 -13.86 19.26 -2.13
N GLU A 23 -14.46 20.42 -2.39
CA GLU A 23 -14.19 21.26 -3.56
C GLU A 23 -12.75 21.76 -3.58
N ARG A 24 -12.22 22.09 -2.40
CA ARG A 24 -10.85 22.59 -2.26
C ARG A 24 -9.83 21.46 -2.43
N ILE A 25 -10.15 20.25 -1.98
CA ILE A 25 -9.29 19.07 -2.17
C ILE A 25 -9.14 18.75 -3.67
N GLU A 26 -10.26 18.72 -4.39
CA GLU A 26 -10.27 18.48 -5.84
C GLU A 26 -9.49 19.56 -6.60
N ALA A 27 -9.56 20.81 -6.16
CA ALA A 27 -8.88 21.92 -6.83
C ALA A 27 -7.38 22.03 -6.51
N GLU A 28 -6.93 21.63 -5.31
CA GLU A 28 -5.60 22.02 -4.80
C GLU A 28 -4.72 20.85 -4.36
N LEU A 29 -5.25 19.69 -3.96
CA LEU A 29 -4.44 18.68 -3.27
C LEU A 29 -4.02 17.48 -4.13
N GLY A 30 -4.82 17.08 -5.13
CA GLY A 30 -4.58 15.87 -5.91
C GLY A 30 -3.15 15.78 -6.47
N GLU A 31 -2.77 16.76 -7.31
CA GLU A 31 -1.44 16.81 -7.93
C GLU A 31 -0.32 16.93 -6.90
N ASN A 32 -0.49 17.75 -5.86
CA ASN A 32 0.52 17.92 -4.80
C ASN A 32 0.80 16.62 -4.02
N ILE A 33 -0.23 15.81 -3.79
CA ILE A 33 -0.08 14.50 -3.15
C ILE A 33 0.66 13.55 -4.09
N ILE A 34 0.28 13.51 -5.36
CA ILE A 34 0.92 12.67 -6.37
C ILE A 34 2.41 13.02 -6.49
N ASP A 35 2.75 14.30 -6.64
CA ASP A 35 4.14 14.76 -6.71
C ASP A 35 4.98 14.30 -5.52
N GLN A 36 4.39 14.31 -4.32
CA GLN A 36 5.09 13.85 -3.11
C GLN A 36 5.23 12.32 -3.03
N PHE A 37 4.36 11.54 -3.65
CA PHE A 37 4.57 10.09 -3.78
C PHE A 37 5.87 9.74 -4.52
N TYR A 38 6.27 10.60 -5.46
CA TYR A 38 7.49 10.44 -6.24
C TYR A 38 8.77 10.93 -5.54
N SER A 39 8.65 11.55 -4.35
CA SER A 39 9.80 12.07 -3.62
C SER A 39 10.80 10.99 -3.21
N ASP A 40 12.04 11.39 -2.94
CA ASP A 40 13.04 10.57 -2.25
C ASP A 40 13.03 10.79 -0.73
N ASP A 41 12.28 11.78 -0.24
CA ASP A 41 12.08 12.02 1.18
C ASP A 41 10.93 11.15 1.72
N LYS A 42 11.32 10.17 2.55
CA LYS A 42 10.38 9.24 3.19
C LYS A 42 9.28 9.95 4.00
N ASN A 43 9.56 11.12 4.59
CA ASN A 43 8.57 11.85 5.39
C ASN A 43 7.51 12.53 4.51
N LYS A 44 7.91 13.01 3.32
CA LYS A 44 6.97 13.58 2.34
C LYS A 44 6.05 12.51 1.77
N ILE A 45 6.64 11.35 1.43
CA ILE A 45 5.86 10.20 0.96
C ILE A 45 4.88 9.73 2.04
N ALA A 46 5.29 9.69 3.31
CA ALA A 46 4.41 9.33 4.42
C ALA A 46 3.23 10.30 4.57
N ASP A 47 3.51 11.61 4.59
CA ASP A 47 2.47 12.65 4.69
C ASP A 47 1.48 12.57 3.50
N ALA A 48 1.99 12.41 2.28
CA ALA A 48 1.18 12.24 1.08
C ALA A 48 0.35 10.95 1.11
N THR A 49 0.92 9.83 1.58
CA THR A 49 0.22 8.54 1.67
C THR A 49 -0.92 8.62 2.67
N ASN A 50 -0.68 9.24 3.84
CA ASN A 50 -1.73 9.46 4.83
C ASN A 50 -2.83 10.40 4.29
N ALA A 51 -2.45 11.49 3.63
CA ALA A 51 -3.39 12.42 3.00
C ALA A 51 -4.30 11.72 1.98
N ALA A 52 -3.71 10.89 1.11
CA ALA A 52 -4.46 10.09 0.14
C ALA A 52 -5.40 9.09 0.82
N GLU A 53 -4.93 8.38 1.85
CA GLU A 53 -5.76 7.45 2.62
C GLU A 53 -6.98 8.17 3.21
N HIS A 54 -6.81 9.33 3.83
CA HIS A 54 -7.93 10.13 4.38
C HIS A 54 -8.91 10.59 3.31
N ILE A 55 -8.42 11.04 2.15
CA ILE A 55 -9.28 11.48 1.04
C ILE A 55 -10.10 10.30 0.51
N ILE A 56 -9.46 9.16 0.25
CA ILE A 56 -10.12 7.97 -0.30
C ILE A 56 -11.13 7.40 0.71
N LEU A 57 -10.80 7.37 2.00
CA LEU A 57 -11.71 6.91 3.05
C LEU A 57 -12.96 7.79 3.16
N LYS A 58 -12.79 9.12 3.07
CA LYS A 58 -13.88 10.07 3.33
C LYS A 58 -14.76 10.31 2.11
N TRP A 59 -14.18 10.27 0.91
CA TRP A 59 -14.87 10.55 -0.35
C TRP A 59 -14.42 9.61 -1.48
N PRO A 60 -14.68 8.29 -1.37
CA PRO A 60 -14.26 7.30 -2.36
C PRO A 60 -14.87 7.53 -3.75
N GLU A 61 -15.97 8.28 -3.84
CA GLU A 61 -16.62 8.60 -5.11
C GLU A 61 -15.89 9.65 -5.95
N LEU A 62 -14.96 10.39 -5.36
CA LEU A 62 -14.20 11.45 -6.03
C LEU A 62 -13.28 10.92 -7.13
N ASP A 63 -13.17 11.68 -8.21
CA ASP A 63 -12.20 11.38 -9.26
C ASP A 63 -10.76 11.51 -8.73
N THR A 64 -10.49 12.52 -7.90
CA THR A 64 -9.20 12.63 -7.18
C THR A 64 -8.93 11.41 -6.30
N ALA A 65 -9.92 10.87 -5.60
CA ALA A 65 -9.71 9.67 -4.77
C ALA A 65 -9.33 8.45 -5.62
N LYS A 66 -10.03 8.24 -6.74
CA LYS A 66 -9.71 7.16 -7.69
C LYS A 66 -8.31 7.34 -8.30
N GLU A 67 -7.96 8.56 -8.69
CA GLU A 67 -6.64 8.87 -9.25
C GLU A 67 -5.52 8.57 -8.24
N LEU A 68 -5.68 9.02 -6.99
CA LEU A 68 -4.73 8.75 -5.91
C LEU A 68 -4.58 7.26 -5.61
N LEU A 69 -5.66 6.48 -5.69
CA LEU A 69 -5.60 5.03 -5.53
C LEU A 69 -4.83 4.37 -6.69
N ILE A 70 -5.19 4.71 -7.93
CA ILE A 70 -4.55 4.17 -9.14
C ILE A 70 -3.05 4.49 -9.13
N GLU A 71 -2.68 5.70 -8.74
CA GLU A 71 -1.27 6.12 -8.72
C GLU A 71 -0.47 5.39 -7.65
N GLN A 72 -1.03 5.15 -6.46
CA GLN A 72 -0.41 4.28 -5.45
C GLN A 72 -0.18 2.86 -5.99
N ILE A 73 -1.15 2.29 -6.71
CA ILE A 73 -1.02 0.96 -7.31
C ILE A 73 0.05 0.93 -8.40
N ARG A 74 0.16 1.97 -9.23
CA ARG A 74 1.25 2.10 -10.21
C ARG A 74 2.61 2.13 -9.52
N LEU A 75 2.77 2.90 -8.46
CA LEU A 75 4.02 2.97 -7.71
C LEU A 75 4.37 1.65 -7.01
N ILE A 76 3.35 0.91 -6.55
CA ILE A 76 3.50 -0.46 -6.07
C ILE A 76 4.02 -1.38 -7.19
N ARG A 77 3.41 -1.32 -8.39
CA ARG A 77 3.83 -2.08 -9.57
C ARG A 77 5.27 -1.78 -9.99
N TYR A 78 5.70 -0.52 -9.89
CA TYR A 78 7.07 -0.11 -10.20
C TYR A 78 8.07 -0.38 -9.07
N GLY A 79 7.60 -0.79 -7.89
CA GLY A 79 8.46 -1.03 -6.74
C GLY A 79 9.13 0.23 -6.19
N LYS A 80 8.45 1.39 -6.24
CA LYS A 80 9.03 2.69 -5.86
C LYS A 80 9.62 2.68 -4.45
N GLN A 81 10.90 3.03 -4.33
CA GLN A 81 11.58 3.24 -3.05
C GLN A 81 12.11 4.68 -2.93
N PRO A 82 12.12 5.27 -1.72
CA PRO A 82 11.35 4.83 -0.56
C PRO A 82 9.84 4.93 -0.84
N GLY A 83 9.00 4.22 -0.07
CA GLY A 83 7.54 4.35 -0.14
C GLY A 83 6.77 3.05 -0.33
N LEU A 84 7.36 2.03 -0.99
CA LEU A 84 6.64 0.80 -1.34
C LEU A 84 5.88 0.15 -0.17
N GLN A 85 6.51 0.06 1.00
CA GLN A 85 5.88 -0.50 2.19
C GLN A 85 4.65 0.32 2.63
N MET A 86 4.74 1.66 2.56
CA MET A 86 3.66 2.56 2.96
C MET A 86 2.47 2.42 2.05
N PHE A 87 2.69 2.31 0.73
CA PHE A 87 1.62 2.10 -0.23
C PHE A 87 0.89 0.78 0.03
N TYR A 88 1.61 -0.33 0.28
CA TYR A 88 0.94 -1.58 0.68
C TYR A 88 0.12 -1.44 1.96
N ILE A 89 0.63 -0.74 2.98
CA ILE A 89 -0.12 -0.48 4.21
C ILE A 89 -1.40 0.32 3.95
N SER A 90 -1.33 1.36 3.11
CA SER A 90 -2.49 2.15 2.69
C SER A 90 -3.54 1.27 1.98
N ILE A 91 -3.13 0.44 1.01
CA ILE A 91 -4.04 -0.51 0.34
C ILE A 91 -4.68 -1.48 1.33
N HIS A 92 -3.91 -2.02 2.28
CA HIS A 92 -4.44 -2.85 3.37
C HIS A 92 -5.50 -2.11 4.19
N ASN A 93 -5.24 -0.86 4.60
CA ASN A 93 -6.17 -0.07 5.40
C ASN A 93 -7.47 0.20 4.63
N LEU A 94 -7.38 0.59 3.36
CA LEU A 94 -8.53 0.81 2.49
C LEU A 94 -9.37 -0.46 2.30
N ALA A 95 -8.71 -1.61 2.13
CA ALA A 95 -9.39 -2.91 2.03
C ALA A 95 -10.07 -3.29 3.35
N TYR A 96 -9.39 -3.07 4.48
CA TYR A 96 -9.92 -3.34 5.82
C TYR A 96 -11.15 -2.49 6.14
N MET A 97 -11.14 -1.22 5.74
CA MET A 97 -12.25 -0.28 5.92
C MET A 97 -13.41 -0.49 4.92
N GLY A 98 -13.25 -1.39 3.95
CA GLY A 98 -14.28 -1.72 2.96
C GLY A 98 -14.49 -0.66 1.88
N VAL A 99 -13.53 0.26 1.70
CA VAL A 99 -13.61 1.33 0.68
C VAL A 99 -12.76 1.05 -0.56
N LEU A 100 -11.87 0.05 -0.52
CA LEU A 100 -11.06 -0.33 -1.66
C LEU A 100 -11.94 -0.85 -2.80
N ASP A 101 -11.77 -0.31 -4.01
CA ASP A 101 -12.38 -0.88 -5.20
C ASP A 101 -11.79 -2.27 -5.51
N LEU A 102 -12.66 -3.28 -5.57
CA LEU A 102 -12.32 -4.68 -5.82
C LEU A 102 -12.64 -5.08 -7.27
N SER A 103 -12.61 -4.13 -8.19
CA SER A 103 -12.68 -4.37 -9.63
C SER A 103 -11.38 -5.01 -10.16
N ASP A 104 -11.46 -5.65 -11.32
CA ASP A 104 -10.28 -6.24 -11.98
C ASP A 104 -9.22 -5.20 -12.33
N GLU A 105 -9.61 -3.96 -12.59
CA GLU A 105 -8.70 -2.84 -12.86
C GLU A 105 -7.74 -2.58 -11.69
N ILE A 106 -8.20 -2.81 -10.46
CA ILE A 106 -7.43 -2.61 -9.23
C ILE A 106 -6.79 -3.93 -8.76
N LEU A 107 -7.55 -5.02 -8.77
CA LEU A 107 -7.10 -6.30 -8.25
C LEU A 107 -6.00 -6.94 -9.11
N MET A 108 -6.10 -6.90 -10.44
CA MET A 108 -5.12 -7.58 -11.31
C MET A 108 -3.71 -6.96 -11.20
N PRO A 109 -3.55 -5.62 -11.23
CA PRO A 109 -2.23 -5.03 -10.99
C PRO A 109 -1.70 -5.29 -9.59
N LEU A 110 -2.53 -5.19 -8.55
CA LEU A 110 -2.12 -5.47 -7.16
C LEU A 110 -1.66 -6.92 -6.98
N ASP A 111 -2.41 -7.89 -7.51
CA ASP A 111 -2.04 -9.30 -7.46
C ASP A 111 -0.70 -9.56 -8.13
N LYS A 112 -0.49 -8.98 -9.31
CA LYS A 112 0.79 -9.06 -10.02
C LYS A 112 1.92 -8.44 -9.22
N ALA A 113 1.69 -7.31 -8.55
CA ALA A 113 2.70 -6.66 -7.70
C ALA A 113 3.07 -7.52 -6.49
N LEU A 114 2.07 -8.13 -5.86
CA LEU A 114 2.25 -9.03 -4.73
C LEU A 114 3.08 -10.24 -5.14
N LEU A 115 2.81 -10.83 -6.32
CA LEU A 115 3.58 -11.94 -6.86
C LEU A 115 5.04 -11.57 -7.09
N GLU A 116 5.30 -10.47 -7.80
CA GLU A 116 6.65 -9.99 -8.08
C GLU A 116 7.41 -9.62 -6.80
N CYS A 117 6.74 -8.98 -5.83
CA CYS A 117 7.33 -8.69 -4.53
C CYS A 117 7.72 -9.97 -3.80
N ALA A 118 6.86 -11.00 -3.80
CA ALA A 118 7.16 -12.28 -3.17
C ALA A 118 8.44 -12.92 -3.74
N GLU A 119 8.62 -12.85 -5.06
CA GLU A 119 9.77 -13.39 -5.78
C GLU A 119 11.05 -12.59 -5.58
N HIS A 120 10.99 -11.26 -5.61
CA HIS A 120 12.17 -10.41 -5.46
C HIS A 120 12.70 -10.37 -4.03
N THR A 121 11.82 -10.52 -3.04
CA THR A 121 12.19 -10.45 -1.62
C THR A 121 12.31 -11.81 -0.95
N ALA A 122 12.34 -12.90 -1.72
CA ALA A 122 12.48 -14.25 -1.20
C ALA A 122 13.73 -14.39 -0.32
N TYR A 123 13.63 -15.14 0.78
CA TYR A 123 14.70 -15.26 1.78
C TYR A 123 16.04 -15.64 1.17
N GLU A 124 16.05 -16.58 0.21
CA GLU A 124 17.24 -17.04 -0.50
C GLU A 124 18.02 -15.92 -1.20
N LYS A 125 17.34 -14.84 -1.59
CA LYS A 125 17.94 -13.68 -2.29
C LYS A 125 18.52 -12.64 -1.34
N ILE A 126 18.22 -12.71 -0.04
CA ILE A 126 18.62 -11.69 0.94
C ILE A 126 19.54 -12.23 2.05
N LYS A 127 19.99 -13.49 1.95
CA LYS A 127 20.87 -14.13 2.95
C LYS A 127 22.20 -13.41 3.15
N GLU A 128 22.68 -12.72 2.11
CA GLU A 128 23.95 -12.00 2.12
C GLU A 128 23.78 -10.49 2.38
N CYS A 129 22.55 -10.04 2.64
CA CYS A 129 22.25 -8.65 2.96
C CYS A 129 22.65 -8.29 4.40
N THR A 130 22.80 -6.99 4.65
CA THR A 130 22.98 -6.45 6.00
C THR A 130 21.74 -6.66 6.86
N GLU A 131 21.90 -6.66 8.19
CA GLU A 131 20.78 -6.76 9.13
C GLU A 131 19.70 -5.69 8.88
N LYS A 132 20.12 -4.47 8.53
CA LYS A 132 19.21 -3.35 8.21
C LYS A 132 18.36 -3.65 6.98
N GLU A 133 18.96 -4.21 5.94
CA GLU A 133 18.28 -4.59 4.69
C GLU A 133 17.36 -5.79 4.91
N ILE A 134 17.79 -6.79 5.69
CA ILE A 134 16.94 -7.92 6.09
C ILE A 134 15.70 -7.42 6.84
N LYS A 135 15.88 -6.54 7.83
CA LYS A 135 14.77 -5.95 8.59
C LYS A 135 13.82 -5.15 7.69
N SER A 136 14.37 -4.33 6.78
CA SER A 136 13.55 -3.59 5.81
C SER A 136 12.75 -4.54 4.90
N THR A 137 13.36 -5.66 4.50
CA THR A 137 12.71 -6.67 3.67
C THR A 137 11.60 -7.39 4.43
N ILE A 138 11.84 -7.81 5.68
CA ILE A 138 10.81 -8.41 6.55
C ILE A 138 9.62 -7.47 6.72
N ASN A 139 9.86 -6.18 6.92
CA ASN A 139 8.81 -5.17 7.05
C ASN A 139 7.97 -5.04 5.77
N LEU A 140 8.62 -5.00 4.60
CA LEU A 140 7.93 -4.99 3.32
C LEU A 140 7.13 -6.27 3.09
N ARG A 141 7.74 -7.45 3.31
CA ARG A 141 7.07 -8.75 3.17
C ARG A 141 5.87 -8.88 4.10
N SER A 142 5.97 -8.36 5.33
CA SER A 142 4.86 -8.34 6.28
C SER A 142 3.70 -7.45 5.79
N ALA A 143 4.01 -6.28 5.21
CA ALA A 143 3.00 -5.42 4.59
C ALA A 143 2.31 -6.11 3.41
N CYS A 144 3.08 -6.77 2.52
CA CYS A 144 2.52 -7.55 1.41
C CYS A 144 1.62 -8.69 1.90
N ALA A 145 2.10 -9.50 2.85
CA ALA A 145 1.35 -10.63 3.40
C ALA A 145 0.03 -10.18 4.05
N ARG A 146 0.06 -9.10 4.84
CA ARG A 146 -1.13 -8.54 5.48
C ARG A 146 -2.14 -7.99 4.45
N THR A 147 -1.64 -7.30 3.43
CA THR A 147 -2.47 -6.79 2.32
C THR A 147 -3.13 -7.93 1.56
N ALA A 148 -2.35 -8.95 1.19
CA ALA A 148 -2.86 -10.13 0.49
C ALA A 148 -3.93 -10.87 1.32
N PHE A 149 -3.72 -11.04 2.62
CA PHE A 149 -4.70 -11.62 3.53
C PHE A 149 -6.01 -10.82 3.56
N GLN A 150 -5.91 -9.50 3.69
CA GLN A 150 -7.09 -8.65 3.75
C GLN A 150 -7.88 -8.68 2.44
N ILE A 151 -7.21 -8.71 1.29
CA ILE A 151 -7.86 -8.85 -0.01
C ILE A 151 -8.52 -10.23 -0.15
N ASP A 152 -7.82 -11.33 0.21
CA ASP A 152 -8.38 -12.70 0.22
C ASP A 152 -9.69 -12.74 1.03
N LYS A 153 -9.70 -12.13 2.21
CA LYS A 153 -10.89 -12.03 3.06
C LYS A 153 -12.03 -11.28 2.34
N CYS A 154 -11.74 -10.14 1.71
CA CYS A 154 -12.76 -9.33 1.03
C CYS A 154 -13.37 -10.00 -0.21
N ILE A 155 -12.64 -10.92 -0.88
CA ILE A 155 -13.12 -11.57 -2.11
C ILE A 155 -13.62 -13.00 -1.88
N SER A 156 -13.14 -13.70 -0.85
CA SER A 156 -13.45 -15.12 -0.60
C SER A 156 -14.92 -15.42 -0.34
N GLU A 157 -15.71 -14.42 0.04
CA GLU A 157 -17.17 -14.55 0.22
C GLU A 157 -17.95 -14.50 -1.10
N LYS A 158 -17.28 -14.19 -2.23
CA LYS A 158 -17.91 -14.06 -3.56
C LYS A 158 -17.86 -15.41 -4.31
N PRO A 159 -19.00 -15.92 -4.84
CA PRO A 159 -19.05 -17.18 -5.58
C PRO A 159 -18.14 -17.22 -6.81
N ASP A 160 -17.96 -16.08 -7.47
CA ASP A 160 -17.15 -15.92 -8.69
C ASP A 160 -15.84 -15.17 -8.42
N ALA A 161 -15.24 -15.36 -7.24
CA ALA A 161 -13.99 -14.70 -6.88
C ALA A 161 -12.87 -15.05 -7.88
N PRO A 162 -12.12 -14.04 -8.38
CA PRO A 162 -11.02 -14.30 -9.30
C PRO A 162 -9.91 -15.11 -8.63
N VAL A 163 -9.25 -15.96 -9.41
CA VAL A 163 -8.05 -16.68 -8.97
C VAL A 163 -6.86 -15.72 -9.05
N LEU A 164 -6.39 -15.26 -7.88
CA LEU A 164 -5.33 -14.28 -7.73
C LEU A 164 -4.03 -14.96 -7.26
N LYS A 165 -3.09 -15.13 -8.19
CA LYS A 165 -1.88 -15.95 -8.00
C LYS A 165 -0.91 -15.37 -6.98
N GLY A 166 -0.79 -14.04 -6.95
CA GLY A 166 0.00 -13.34 -5.93
C GLY A 166 -0.57 -13.54 -4.54
N ILE A 167 -1.89 -13.45 -4.37
CA ILE A 167 -2.57 -13.74 -3.10
C ILE A 167 -2.34 -15.19 -2.67
N GLU A 168 -2.57 -16.16 -3.56
CA GLU A 168 -2.30 -17.57 -3.29
C GLU A 168 -0.83 -17.81 -2.89
N LYS A 169 0.10 -17.12 -3.56
CA LYS A 169 1.52 -17.19 -3.24
C LYS A 169 1.80 -16.72 -1.81
N TRP A 170 1.21 -15.61 -1.38
CA TRP A 170 1.37 -15.11 0.00
C TRP A 170 0.72 -16.01 1.04
N LYS A 171 -0.41 -16.64 0.71
CA LYS A 171 -1.05 -17.68 1.54
C LYS A 171 -0.11 -18.87 1.72
N GLU A 172 0.50 -19.37 0.63
CA GLU A 172 1.50 -20.45 0.69
C GLU A 172 2.75 -20.07 1.48
N ILE A 173 3.22 -18.82 1.36
CA ILE A 173 4.35 -18.27 2.15
C ILE A 173 4.01 -18.23 3.64
N CYS A 174 2.79 -17.84 4.01
CA CYS A 174 2.47 -17.64 5.41
C CYS A 174 2.08 -18.94 6.12
N ILE A 175 1.23 -19.76 5.50
CA ILE A 175 0.62 -20.95 6.14
C ILE A 175 0.75 -22.23 5.33
N GLY A 176 1.24 -22.16 4.08
CA GLY A 176 1.45 -23.32 3.22
C GLY A 176 2.85 -23.91 3.32
N ARG A 177 3.29 -24.58 2.25
CA ARG A 177 4.57 -25.31 2.25
C ARG A 177 5.79 -24.40 2.33
N LEU A 178 5.67 -23.18 1.80
CA LEU A 178 6.76 -22.20 1.78
C LEU A 178 7.02 -21.56 3.15
N SER A 179 6.07 -21.69 4.10
CA SER A 179 6.16 -21.18 5.47
C SER A 179 7.32 -21.73 6.31
N ASN A 180 7.90 -22.87 5.90
CA ASN A 180 9.06 -23.45 6.60
C ASN A 180 10.34 -22.62 6.41
N ASN A 181 10.41 -21.83 5.33
CA ASN A 181 11.58 -21.02 4.99
C ASN A 181 11.35 -19.52 5.19
N GLU A 182 10.29 -19.15 5.92
CA GLU A 182 9.86 -17.76 6.09
C GLU A 182 10.00 -17.26 7.53
N PHE A 183 10.23 -15.96 7.68
CA PHE A 183 10.29 -15.28 8.97
C PHE A 183 8.96 -15.34 9.71
N VAL A 184 9.02 -15.49 11.03
CA VAL A 184 7.83 -15.61 11.90
C VAL A 184 6.95 -14.37 11.81
N GLU A 185 7.55 -13.20 11.68
CA GLU A 185 6.90 -11.90 11.52
C GLU A 185 5.98 -11.87 10.29
N VAL A 186 6.43 -12.45 9.18
CA VAL A 186 5.66 -12.53 7.93
C VAL A 186 4.57 -13.60 8.05
N LYS A 187 4.92 -14.78 8.57
CA LYS A 187 3.97 -15.90 8.72
C LYS A 187 2.74 -15.56 9.54
N ARG A 188 2.93 -14.79 10.62
CA ARG A 188 1.85 -14.41 11.53
C ARG A 188 0.78 -13.52 10.90
N GLN A 189 1.06 -12.90 9.75
CA GLN A 189 0.09 -12.02 9.09
C GLN A 189 -1.17 -12.74 8.57
N TRP A 190 -1.13 -14.08 8.43
CA TRP A 190 -2.24 -14.91 7.97
C TRP A 190 -2.83 -15.83 9.06
N LEU A 191 -2.37 -15.69 10.31
CA LEU A 191 -2.79 -16.51 11.45
C LEU A 191 -3.72 -15.76 12.41
N LEU A 192 -4.22 -14.58 12.00
CA LEU A 192 -5.04 -13.66 12.80
C LEU A 192 -6.51 -13.67 12.38
#